data_AF-A0A814SLT0-F1
#
_entry.id   AF-A0A814SLT0-F1
#
_cell.length_a   1.000
_cell.length_b   1.000
_cell.length_c   1.000
_cell.angle_alpha   90.00
_cell.angle_beta   90.00
_cell.angle_gamma   90.00
#
_symmetry.space_group_name_H-M   'P 1'
#
loop_
_entity.id
_entity.type
_entity.pdbx_description
1 polymer ?
#
loop_
_entity_poly.entity_id
_entity_poly.type
_entity_poly.pdbx_seq_one_letter_code
_entity_poly.pdbx_strand_id
1 'polypeptide(L)'
;MDYLPFLLKRYNLDLQPSNSEYINIESAKSVLYSGAHIATSNPYEHYHHGIVVDTNTPDISIIHLWGPDKESGRVQTTTLPIFLAGGIHNLGKKTRHLYLINYDNDTFEKQQETVKVAKEMLEKADDIIYDIATLNCESFACFCRTGKWDSEQTERIKKLFVQKGLDIYEQLQNANTKNRKQIYSLLQTIPPNTLNQAEELLYNQLCQHHDNESFEQE
;
A
#
# COMPACT_ATOMS: atom_id res chain seq x y z
N MET A 1 -13.84 -1.00 12.83
CA MET A 1 -13.72 -0.01 11.74
C MET A 1 -12.23 0.20 11.55
N ASP A 2 -11.67 -0.23 10.42
CA ASP A 2 -10.23 -0.10 10.16
C ASP A 2 -9.82 1.38 10.29
N TYR A 3 -8.99 1.71 11.29
CA TYR A 3 -8.72 3.10 11.63
C TYR A 3 -7.72 3.75 10.69
N LEU A 4 -6.92 2.99 9.93
CA LEU A 4 -5.95 3.60 9.02
C LEU A 4 -6.64 4.46 7.95
N PRO A 5 -7.65 3.96 7.20
CA PRO A 5 -8.52 4.79 6.36
C PRO A 5 -9.14 6.00 7.05
N PHE A 6 -9.56 5.83 8.31
CA PHE A 6 -10.16 6.92 9.09
C PHE A 6 -9.13 7.99 9.47
N LEU A 7 -7.92 7.60 9.87
CA LEU A 7 -6.84 8.50 10.25
C LEU A 7 -6.32 9.28 9.05
N LEU A 8 -6.10 8.62 7.90
CA LEU A 8 -5.71 9.29 6.65
C LEU A 8 -6.70 10.40 6.30
N LYS A 9 -7.99 10.06 6.29
CA LYS A 9 -9.08 11.00 6.01
C LYS A 9 -9.19 12.12 7.06
N ARG A 10 -9.06 11.79 8.35
CA ARG A 10 -9.14 12.77 9.44
C ARG A 10 -8.03 13.82 9.35
N TYR A 11 -6.85 13.41 8.90
CA TYR A 11 -5.68 14.28 8.79
C TYR A 11 -5.44 14.80 7.37
N ASN A 12 -6.38 14.62 6.44
CA ASN A 12 -6.28 15.01 5.03
C ASN A 12 -4.96 14.58 4.39
N LEU A 13 -4.54 13.35 4.65
CA LEU A 13 -3.32 12.81 4.08
C LEU A 13 -3.60 12.19 2.72
N ASP A 14 -3.36 12.97 1.69
CA ASP A 14 -3.30 12.46 0.33
C ASP A 14 -1.98 11.70 0.13
N LEU A 15 -2.04 10.37 0.11
CA LEU A 15 -0.88 9.52 -0.18
C LEU A 15 -0.59 9.42 -1.69
N GLN A 16 -0.91 10.46 -2.46
CA GLN A 16 -0.60 10.52 -3.89
C GLN A 16 0.87 10.17 -4.09
N PRO A 17 1.19 9.20 -4.95
CA PRO A 17 2.56 8.81 -5.21
C PRO A 17 3.36 10.01 -5.71
N SER A 18 4.54 10.22 -5.14
CA SER A 18 5.47 11.20 -5.67
C SER A 18 5.97 10.78 -7.06
N ASN A 19 6.44 11.76 -7.83
CA ASN A 19 6.95 11.56 -9.19
C ASN A 19 5.98 10.78 -10.10
N SER A 20 4.70 11.14 -10.08
CA SER A 20 3.66 10.48 -10.88
C SER A 20 2.96 11.44 -11.83
N GLU A 21 2.45 10.91 -12.93
CA GLU A 21 1.58 11.64 -13.87
C GLU A 21 0.18 11.05 -13.88
N TYR A 22 -0.84 11.93 -13.91
CA TYR A 22 -2.23 11.51 -14.04
C TYR A 22 -2.52 11.03 -15.46
N ILE A 23 -3.17 9.88 -15.59
CA ILE A 23 -3.60 9.31 -16.87
C ILE A 23 -5.12 9.36 -16.99
N ASN A 24 -5.62 9.93 -18.09
CA ASN A 24 -7.01 9.73 -18.48
C ASN A 24 -7.21 8.26 -18.89
N ILE A 25 -8.15 7.57 -18.24
CA ILE A 25 -8.46 6.15 -18.47
C ILE A 25 -8.78 5.87 -19.94
N GLU A 26 -9.44 6.79 -20.64
CA GLU A 26 -9.78 6.64 -22.08
C GLU A 26 -8.52 6.59 -22.96
N SER A 27 -7.42 7.21 -22.51
CA SER A 27 -6.11 7.18 -23.17
C SER A 27 -5.15 6.13 -22.61
N ALA A 28 -5.55 5.32 -21.62
CA ALA A 28 -4.62 4.44 -20.92
C ALA A 28 -3.90 3.46 -21.87
N LYS A 29 -4.57 2.96 -22.92
CA LYS A 29 -3.97 2.07 -23.92
C LYS A 29 -2.85 2.70 -24.76
N SER A 30 -2.89 4.01 -24.99
CA SER A 30 -1.86 4.69 -25.78
C SER A 30 -0.69 5.18 -24.95
N VAL A 31 -0.84 5.22 -23.61
CA VAL A 31 0.16 5.76 -22.69
C VAL A 31 0.87 4.64 -21.93
N LEU A 32 0.13 3.61 -21.50
CA LEU A 32 0.71 2.51 -20.73
C LEU A 32 1.51 1.56 -21.62
N TYR A 33 2.57 1.00 -21.04
CA TYR A 33 3.46 0.03 -21.66
C TYR A 33 3.74 -1.11 -20.68
N SER A 34 4.12 -2.29 -21.20
CA SER A 34 4.53 -3.41 -20.36
C SER A 34 5.75 -3.02 -19.52
N GLY A 35 5.69 -3.27 -18.21
CA GLY A 35 6.69 -2.85 -17.23
C GLY A 35 6.37 -1.53 -16.52
N ALA A 36 5.31 -0.83 -16.94
CA ALA A 36 4.87 0.39 -16.26
C ALA A 36 4.38 0.09 -14.83
N HIS A 37 4.86 0.88 -13.87
CA HIS A 37 4.32 0.90 -12.50
C HIS A 37 3.20 1.94 -12.46
N ILE A 38 2.00 1.49 -12.13
CA ILE A 38 0.81 2.33 -12.04
C ILE A 38 0.24 2.33 -10.62
N ALA A 39 -0.49 3.40 -10.30
CA ALA A 39 -1.21 3.53 -9.04
C ALA A 39 -2.65 4.02 -9.28
N THR A 40 -3.58 3.61 -8.43
CA THR A 40 -4.98 4.09 -8.49
C THR A 40 -5.44 4.62 -7.15
N SER A 41 -6.16 5.73 -7.15
CA SER A 41 -6.69 6.33 -5.91
C SER A 41 -7.80 5.46 -5.32
N ASN A 42 -7.62 4.86 -4.14
CA ASN A 42 -8.75 4.22 -3.44
C ASN A 42 -9.66 5.30 -2.82
N PRO A 43 -11.00 5.13 -2.74
CA PRO A 43 -11.89 5.97 -1.92
C PRO A 43 -11.50 6.15 -0.45
N TYR A 44 -10.48 5.43 0.03
CA TYR A 44 -9.93 5.50 1.38
C TYR A 44 -8.50 6.09 1.42
N GLU A 45 -8.12 6.87 0.40
CA GLU A 45 -6.92 7.74 0.36
C GLU A 45 -5.55 7.05 0.44
N HIS A 46 -5.48 5.72 0.39
CA HIS A 46 -4.28 5.00 -0.02
C HIS A 46 -4.37 4.66 -1.50
N TYR A 47 -3.23 4.65 -2.17
CA TYR A 47 -3.13 4.33 -3.59
C TYR A 47 -2.84 2.85 -3.74
N HIS A 48 -3.52 2.21 -4.68
CA HIS A 48 -3.33 0.79 -4.98
C HIS A 48 -2.39 0.66 -6.18
N HIS A 49 -1.27 -0.03 -6.00
CA HIS A 49 -0.16 -0.08 -6.96
C HIS A 49 -0.12 -1.41 -7.70
N GLY A 50 0.43 -1.41 -8.92
CA GLY A 50 0.57 -2.59 -9.75
C GLY A 50 1.52 -2.40 -10.92
N ILE A 51 1.90 -3.51 -11.56
CA ILE A 51 2.77 -3.58 -12.73
C ILE A 51 1.96 -4.00 -13.95
N VAL A 52 1.97 -3.18 -15.00
CA VAL A 52 1.41 -3.56 -16.30
C VAL A 52 2.29 -4.64 -16.93
N VAL A 53 1.72 -5.78 -17.33
CA VAL A 53 2.49 -6.90 -17.90
C VAL A 53 2.15 -7.20 -19.35
N ASP A 54 0.97 -6.78 -19.81
CA ASP A 54 0.57 -6.91 -21.22
C ASP A 54 -0.42 -5.80 -21.60
N THR A 55 -0.10 -5.06 -22.66
CA THR A 55 -0.95 -4.01 -23.25
C THR A 55 -1.58 -4.44 -24.57
N ASN A 56 -1.20 -5.59 -25.13
CA ASN A 56 -1.68 -6.09 -26.42
C ASN A 56 -3.02 -6.83 -26.30
N THR A 57 -3.49 -7.07 -25.08
CA THR A 57 -4.79 -7.68 -24.80
C THR A 57 -5.94 -6.67 -24.97
N PRO A 58 -7.18 -7.13 -25.21
CA PRO A 58 -8.35 -6.26 -25.21
C PRO A 58 -8.47 -5.44 -23.91
N ASP A 59 -8.12 -6.05 -22.78
CA ASP A 59 -8.01 -5.39 -21.48
C ASP A 59 -6.57 -5.50 -20.97
N ILE A 60 -5.93 -4.37 -20.66
CA ILE A 60 -4.55 -4.32 -20.16
C ILE A 60 -4.42 -5.22 -18.92
N SER A 61 -3.41 -6.09 -18.92
CA SER A 61 -3.14 -7.04 -17.83
C SER A 61 -2.17 -6.46 -16.82
N ILE A 62 -2.48 -6.64 -15.53
CA ILE A 62 -1.76 -6.05 -14.40
C ILE A 62 -1.47 -7.14 -13.37
N ILE A 63 -0.24 -7.22 -12.90
CA ILE A 63 0.13 -8.01 -11.71
C ILE A 63 0.27 -7.06 -10.53
N HIS A 64 -0.34 -7.40 -9.40
CA HIS A 64 -0.25 -6.62 -8.19
C HIS A 64 -0.39 -7.49 -6.93
N LEU A 65 0.16 -7.00 -5.83
CA LEU A 65 -0.01 -7.60 -4.51
C LEU A 65 -1.26 -6.99 -3.84
N TRP A 66 -2.21 -7.82 -3.42
CA TRP A 66 -3.43 -7.35 -2.77
C TRP A 66 -4.07 -8.41 -1.89
N GLY A 67 -4.68 -7.98 -0.78
CA GLY A 67 -5.68 -8.75 -0.04
C GLY A 67 -6.38 -7.91 1.01
N PRO A 68 -7.60 -8.29 1.42
CA PRO A 68 -8.30 -7.66 2.53
C PRO A 68 -7.64 -7.92 3.89
N ASP A 69 -6.84 -8.98 4.01
CA ASP A 69 -6.12 -9.37 5.21
C ASP A 69 -4.84 -10.16 4.87
N LYS A 70 -4.03 -10.44 5.90
CA LYS A 70 -2.77 -11.21 5.76
C LYS A 70 -3.02 -12.65 5.30
N GLU A 71 -4.17 -13.23 5.62
CA GLU A 71 -4.45 -14.63 5.26
C GLU A 71 -4.76 -14.80 3.78
N SER A 72 -5.35 -13.77 3.15
CA SER A 72 -5.77 -13.77 1.75
C SER A 72 -4.90 -12.94 0.81
N GLY A 73 -4.01 -12.09 1.34
CA GLY A 73 -3.22 -11.18 0.54
C GLY A 73 -2.07 -11.83 -0.20
N ARG A 74 -2.16 -11.84 -1.54
CA ARG A 74 -1.26 -12.55 -2.44
C ARG A 74 -0.98 -11.73 -3.70
N VAL A 75 0.11 -12.08 -4.38
CA VAL A 75 0.37 -11.59 -5.74
C VAL A 75 -0.67 -12.20 -6.68
N GLN A 76 -1.32 -11.39 -7.49
CA GLN A 76 -2.39 -11.83 -8.39
C GLN A 76 -2.42 -11.00 -9.68
N THR A 77 -3.09 -11.55 -10.70
CA THR A 77 -3.30 -10.89 -11.99
C THR A 77 -4.72 -10.39 -12.11
N THR A 78 -4.89 -9.15 -12.57
CA THR A 78 -6.19 -8.56 -12.90
C THR A 78 -6.13 -7.78 -14.21
N THR A 79 -7.31 -7.42 -14.74
CA THR A 79 -7.41 -6.47 -15.86
C THR A 79 -7.50 -5.04 -15.34
N LEU A 80 -7.13 -4.05 -16.16
CA LEU A 80 -7.22 -2.64 -15.79
C LEU A 80 -8.60 -2.22 -15.24
N PRO A 81 -9.74 -2.63 -15.84
CA PRO A 81 -11.05 -2.33 -15.26
C PRO A 81 -11.24 -2.88 -13.83
N ILE A 82 -10.79 -4.11 -13.57
CA ILE A 82 -10.89 -4.74 -12.23
C ILE A 82 -9.96 -4.06 -11.23
N PHE A 83 -8.74 -3.73 -11.68
CA PHE A 83 -7.74 -3.01 -10.89
C PHE A 83 -8.24 -1.63 -10.47
N LEU A 84 -8.81 -0.86 -11.42
CA LEU A 84 -9.43 0.45 -11.17
C LEU A 84 -10.66 0.37 -10.27
N ALA A 85 -11.42 -0.73 -10.33
CA ALA A 85 -12.54 -0.95 -9.43
C ALA A 85 -12.08 -1.31 -7.99
N GLY A 86 -10.85 -1.78 -7.83
CA GLY A 86 -10.37 -2.40 -6.59
C GLY A 86 -11.09 -3.73 -6.30
N GLY A 87 -11.43 -4.48 -7.36
CA GLY A 87 -12.07 -5.79 -7.28
C GLY A 87 -13.31 -5.93 -8.15
N ILE A 88 -13.63 -7.17 -8.55
CA ILE A 88 -14.71 -7.49 -9.49
C ILE A 88 -16.10 -7.02 -9.00
N HIS A 89 -16.35 -7.06 -7.70
CA HIS A 89 -17.61 -6.63 -7.08
C HIS A 89 -17.84 -5.10 -7.09
N ASN A 90 -16.83 -4.34 -7.55
CA ASN A 90 -16.87 -2.88 -7.62
C ASN A 90 -16.89 -2.36 -9.07
N LEU A 91 -16.93 -3.23 -10.08
CA LEU A 91 -17.06 -2.82 -11.47
C LEU A 91 -18.31 -1.92 -11.66
N GLY A 92 -18.15 -0.83 -12.41
CA GLY A 92 -19.22 0.15 -12.65
C GLY A 92 -19.46 1.16 -11.53
N LYS A 93 -18.75 1.06 -10.41
CA LYS A 93 -18.71 2.14 -9.40
C LYS A 93 -17.74 3.24 -9.84
N LYS A 94 -17.74 4.39 -9.14
CA LYS A 94 -16.86 5.54 -9.40
C LYS A 94 -15.45 5.09 -9.82
N THR A 95 -15.03 5.49 -11.01
CA THR A 95 -13.70 5.24 -11.55
C THR A 95 -12.66 5.96 -10.70
N ARG A 96 -11.63 5.22 -10.28
CA ARG A 96 -10.49 5.75 -9.54
C ARG A 96 -9.59 6.54 -10.48
N HIS A 97 -8.89 7.55 -9.96
CA HIS A 97 -7.84 8.22 -10.72
C HIS A 97 -6.70 7.23 -10.96
N LEU A 98 -6.14 7.25 -12.17
CA LEU A 98 -5.01 6.42 -12.58
C LEU A 98 -3.76 7.29 -12.70
N TYR A 99 -2.65 6.78 -12.20
CA TYR A 99 -1.35 7.44 -12.25
C TYR A 99 -0.28 6.50 -12.80
N LEU A 100 0.64 7.03 -13.60
CA LEU A 100 1.90 6.37 -13.96
C LEU A 100 3.00 6.88 -13.04
N ILE A 101 3.78 5.96 -12.47
CA ILE A 101 4.93 6.28 -11.63
C ILE A 101 6.17 6.41 -12.50
N ASN A 102 6.80 7.58 -12.47
CA ASN A 102 7.98 7.86 -13.27
C ASN A 102 9.24 7.37 -12.54
N TYR A 103 10.12 6.72 -13.28
CA TYR A 103 11.45 6.31 -12.83
C TYR A 103 12.50 6.95 -13.71
N ASP A 104 13.58 7.45 -13.11
CA ASP A 104 14.73 7.91 -13.86
C ASP A 104 15.33 6.76 -14.67
N ASN A 105 15.72 7.04 -15.93
CA ASN A 105 16.32 6.07 -16.84
C ASN A 105 15.43 4.83 -17.11
N ASP A 106 14.13 5.02 -17.33
CA ASP A 106 13.25 3.92 -17.71
C ASP A 106 13.52 3.45 -19.15
N THR A 107 14.43 2.48 -19.30
CA THR A 107 14.77 1.87 -20.59
C THR A 107 13.88 0.67 -20.88
N PHE A 108 13.83 0.28 -22.16
CA PHE A 108 13.10 -0.91 -22.60
C PHE A 108 13.59 -2.19 -21.90
N GLU A 109 14.90 -2.34 -21.68
CA GLU A 109 15.46 -3.48 -20.95
C GLU A 109 14.95 -3.53 -19.50
N LYS A 110 14.87 -2.37 -18.84
CA LYS A 110 14.34 -2.25 -17.46
C LYS A 110 12.86 -2.64 -17.41
N GLN A 111 12.09 -2.23 -18.42
CA GLN A 111 10.68 -2.56 -18.57
C GLN A 111 10.49 -4.08 -18.72
N GLN A 112 11.27 -4.73 -19.59
CA GLN A 112 11.24 -6.18 -19.77
C GLN A 112 11.64 -6.94 -18.50
N GLU A 113 12.69 -6.48 -17.81
CA GLU A 113 13.13 -7.03 -16.52
C GLU A 113 12.00 -6.91 -15.47
N THR A 114 11.33 -5.76 -15.40
CA THR A 114 10.20 -5.54 -14.48
C THR A 114 9.09 -6.55 -14.71
N VAL A 115 8.70 -6.78 -15.97
CA VAL A 115 7.65 -7.76 -16.32
C VAL A 115 8.08 -9.18 -15.93
N LYS A 116 9.35 -9.52 -16.18
CA LYS A 116 9.91 -10.83 -15.80
C LYS A 116 9.82 -11.03 -14.30
N VAL A 117 10.30 -10.09 -13.50
CA VAL A 117 10.26 -10.16 -12.03
C VAL A 117 8.81 -10.25 -11.53
N ALA A 118 7.90 -9.43 -12.06
CA ALA A 118 6.50 -9.48 -11.65
C ALA A 118 5.86 -10.86 -11.90
N LYS A 119 6.18 -11.51 -13.03
CA LYS A 119 5.72 -12.88 -13.34
C LYS A 119 6.36 -13.92 -12.43
N GLU A 120 7.66 -13.83 -12.15
CA GLU A 120 8.34 -14.73 -11.21
C GLU A 120 7.76 -14.62 -9.79
N MET A 121 7.37 -13.42 -9.36
CA MET A 121 6.73 -13.21 -8.07
C MET A 121 5.30 -13.73 -8.02
N LEU A 122 4.58 -13.69 -9.16
CA LEU A 122 3.27 -14.32 -9.28
C LEU A 122 3.36 -15.85 -9.15
N GLU A 123 4.40 -16.48 -9.68
CA GLU A 123 4.64 -17.93 -9.50
C GLU A 123 4.92 -18.32 -8.05
N LYS A 124 5.40 -17.36 -7.24
CA LYS A 124 5.68 -17.50 -5.80
C LYS A 124 4.64 -16.80 -4.93
N ALA A 125 3.42 -16.64 -5.42
CA ALA A 125 2.39 -15.84 -4.75
C ALA A 125 2.16 -16.27 -3.29
N ASP A 126 2.22 -17.57 -3.00
CA ASP A 126 2.01 -18.13 -1.66
C ASP A 126 3.12 -17.78 -0.65
N ASP A 127 4.31 -17.41 -1.13
CA ASP A 127 5.44 -17.00 -0.28
C ASP A 127 5.37 -15.51 0.09
N ILE A 128 4.51 -14.73 -0.57
CA ILE A 128 4.45 -13.27 -0.46
C ILE A 128 3.11 -12.89 0.16
N ILE A 129 3.16 -12.53 1.44
CA ILE A 129 1.98 -12.21 2.22
C ILE A 129 1.85 -10.68 2.34
N TYR A 130 0.73 -10.14 1.85
CA TYR A 130 0.46 -8.70 1.95
C TYR A 130 0.39 -8.23 3.40
N ASP A 131 1.09 -7.14 3.69
CA ASP A 131 0.97 -6.38 4.92
C ASP A 131 1.05 -4.90 4.58
N ILE A 132 -0.03 -4.16 4.85
CA ILE A 132 -0.12 -2.72 4.58
C ILE A 132 1.01 -1.91 5.24
N ALA A 133 1.56 -2.41 6.34
CA ALA A 133 2.60 -1.76 7.14
C ALA A 133 4.02 -1.97 6.61
N THR A 134 4.26 -3.08 5.92
CA THR A 134 5.62 -3.55 5.61
C THR A 134 5.75 -3.99 4.16
N LEU A 135 4.88 -4.89 3.72
CA LEU A 135 4.90 -5.50 2.40
C LEU A 135 3.59 -5.19 1.66
N ASN A 136 3.42 -3.93 1.30
CA ASN A 136 2.22 -3.45 0.64
C ASN A 136 2.36 -3.49 -0.90
N CYS A 137 1.31 -3.06 -1.61
CA CYS A 137 1.27 -3.07 -3.06
C CYS A 137 2.32 -2.15 -3.71
N GLU A 138 2.67 -1.03 -3.06
CA GLU A 138 3.72 -0.11 -3.52
C GLU A 138 5.10 -0.74 -3.35
N SER A 139 5.40 -1.32 -2.19
CA SER A 139 6.66 -2.04 -1.93
C SER A 139 6.90 -3.13 -2.98
N PHE A 140 5.84 -3.88 -3.33
CA PHE A 140 5.88 -4.88 -4.38
C PHE A 140 6.20 -4.29 -5.76
N ALA A 141 5.46 -3.27 -6.18
CA ALA A 141 5.69 -2.66 -7.49
C ALA A 141 7.08 -2.00 -7.57
N CYS A 142 7.54 -1.38 -6.47
CA CYS A 142 8.89 -0.85 -6.36
C CYS A 142 9.96 -1.94 -6.45
N PHE A 143 9.74 -3.10 -5.81
CA PHE A 143 10.64 -4.24 -5.90
C PHE A 143 10.75 -4.76 -7.34
N CYS A 144 9.63 -4.90 -8.05
CA CYS A 144 9.68 -5.29 -9.47
C CYS A 144 10.48 -4.30 -10.32
N ARG A 145 10.42 -2.99 -10.01
CA ARG A 145 11.09 -1.93 -10.77
C ARG A 145 12.57 -1.75 -10.43
N THR A 146 12.93 -1.91 -9.15
CA THR A 146 14.22 -1.46 -8.62
C THR A 146 15.01 -2.57 -7.91
N GLY A 147 14.37 -3.69 -7.59
CA GLY A 147 14.92 -4.74 -6.73
C GLY A 147 14.88 -4.40 -5.24
N LYS A 148 14.26 -3.27 -4.84
CA LYS A 148 14.15 -2.84 -3.44
C LYS A 148 12.71 -2.76 -2.98
N TRP A 149 12.46 -3.15 -1.73
CA TRP A 149 11.14 -3.14 -1.09
C TRP A 149 10.83 -1.78 -0.44
N ASP A 150 10.96 -0.71 -1.20
CA ASP A 150 10.73 0.66 -0.71
C ASP A 150 9.27 1.08 -0.95
N SER A 151 8.64 1.76 0.02
CA SER A 151 7.28 2.31 -0.10
C SER A 151 7.19 3.70 0.52
N GLU A 152 6.89 4.71 -0.31
CA GLU A 152 6.67 6.08 0.15
C GLU A 152 5.43 6.17 1.05
N GLN A 153 4.37 5.42 0.73
CA GLN A 153 3.16 5.34 1.53
C GLN A 153 3.47 4.87 2.95
N THR A 154 4.27 3.81 3.08
CA THR A 154 4.69 3.28 4.37
C THR A 154 5.48 4.33 5.15
N GLU A 155 6.44 4.99 4.51
CA GLU A 155 7.24 6.04 5.16
C GLU A 155 6.42 7.26 5.58
N ARG A 156 5.43 7.67 4.77
CA ARG A 156 4.53 8.78 5.09
C ARG A 156 3.56 8.43 6.21
N ILE A 157 3.04 7.21 6.22
CA ILE A 157 2.23 6.68 7.31
C ILE A 157 3.04 6.65 8.62
N LYS A 158 4.27 6.15 8.59
CA LYS A 158 5.18 6.18 9.75
C LYS A 158 5.39 7.60 10.28
N LYS A 159 5.72 8.54 9.40
CA LYS A 159 5.88 9.97 9.76
C LYS A 159 4.62 10.56 10.38
N LEU A 160 3.44 10.20 9.87
CA LEU A 160 2.18 10.63 10.48
C LEU A 160 2.03 10.08 11.90
N PHE A 161 2.18 8.76 12.07
CA PHE A 161 2.02 8.11 13.38
C PHE A 161 2.94 8.75 14.41
N VAL A 162 4.17 9.06 14.00
CA VAL A 162 5.14 9.82 14.77
C VAL A 162 4.62 11.22 15.11
N GLN A 163 4.24 12.02 14.11
CA GLN A 163 3.81 13.42 14.31
C GLN A 163 2.51 13.56 15.10
N LYS A 164 1.65 12.55 15.06
CA LYS A 164 0.30 12.54 15.65
C LYS A 164 0.13 11.50 16.75
N GLY A 165 1.22 10.95 17.25
CA GLY A 165 1.17 9.82 18.19
C GLY A 165 0.30 10.10 19.42
N LEU A 166 0.30 11.33 19.96
CA LEU A 166 -0.51 11.71 21.12
C LEU A 166 -2.01 11.71 20.79
N ASP A 167 -2.38 12.40 19.70
CA ASP A 167 -3.77 12.43 19.23
C ASP A 167 -4.29 11.03 18.85
N ILE A 168 -3.40 10.18 18.33
CA ILE A 168 -3.70 8.79 17.99
C ILE A 168 -3.86 7.95 19.26
N TYR A 169 -2.99 8.14 20.26
CA TYR A 169 -3.06 7.48 21.56
C TYR A 169 -4.38 7.79 22.29
N GLU A 170 -4.78 9.06 22.37
CA GLU A 170 -6.04 9.45 23.00
C GLU A 170 -7.27 8.85 22.31
N GLN A 171 -7.22 8.68 20.98
CA GLN A 171 -8.29 8.01 20.25
C GLN A 171 -8.25 6.48 20.38
N LEU A 172 -7.06 5.89 20.53
CA LEU A 172 -6.86 4.46 20.75
C LEU A 172 -7.45 4.00 22.08
N GLN A 173 -7.37 4.81 23.14
CA GLN A 173 -8.01 4.50 24.43
C GLN A 173 -9.52 4.26 24.28
N ASN A 174 -10.13 4.84 23.25
CA ASN A 174 -11.55 4.74 22.96
C ASN A 174 -11.86 3.79 21.78
N ALA A 175 -10.85 3.12 21.22
CA ALA A 175 -10.98 2.23 20.07
C ALA A 175 -11.28 0.77 20.50
N ASN A 176 -11.99 0.03 19.65
CA ASN A 176 -12.24 -1.39 19.93
C ASN A 176 -10.97 -2.27 19.81
N THR A 177 -11.01 -3.48 20.37
CA THR A 177 -9.87 -4.40 20.47
C THR A 177 -9.24 -4.80 19.13
N LYS A 178 -10.04 -5.06 18.08
CA LYS A 178 -9.51 -5.43 16.75
C LYS A 178 -8.61 -4.33 16.18
N ASN A 179 -9.05 -3.11 16.38
CA ASN A 179 -8.44 -1.90 15.85
C ASN A 179 -7.17 -1.50 16.61
N ARG A 180 -7.18 -1.64 17.95
CA ARG A 180 -5.98 -1.50 18.77
C ARG A 180 -4.88 -2.45 18.29
N LYS A 181 -5.20 -3.74 18.07
CA LYS A 181 -4.23 -4.75 17.58
C LYS A 181 -3.59 -4.39 16.23
N GLN A 182 -4.35 -3.88 15.27
CA GLN A 182 -3.80 -3.44 13.97
C GLN A 182 -2.81 -2.28 14.12
N ILE A 183 -3.12 -1.30 14.97
CA ILE A 183 -2.24 -0.15 15.19
C ILE A 183 -0.98 -0.57 15.96
N TYR A 184 -1.09 -1.48 16.94
CA TYR A 184 0.11 -2.06 17.57
C TYR A 184 0.98 -2.83 16.59
N SER A 185 0.40 -3.63 15.70
CA SER A 185 1.15 -4.32 14.65
C SER A 185 1.87 -3.34 13.73
N LEU A 186 1.26 -2.19 13.41
CA LEU A 186 1.92 -1.12 12.63
C LEU A 186 3.10 -0.51 13.39
N LEU A 187 2.90 -0.17 14.67
CA LEU A 187 3.95 0.42 15.50
C LEU A 187 5.15 -0.52 15.68
N GLN A 188 4.92 -1.82 15.88
CA GLN A 188 6.00 -2.81 16.03
C GLN A 188 6.88 -3.00 14.78
N THR A 189 6.43 -2.52 13.62
CA THR A 189 7.20 -2.59 12.36
C THR A 189 8.16 -1.42 12.17
N ILE A 190 8.15 -0.46 13.10
CA ILE A 190 9.10 0.65 13.10
C ILE A 190 10.48 0.11 13.54
N PRO A 191 11.54 0.25 12.73
CA PRO A 191 12.85 -0.26 13.10
C PRO A 191 13.37 0.39 14.40
N PRO A 192 14.11 -0.36 15.25
CA PRO A 192 14.75 0.23 16.41
C PRO A 192 15.72 1.34 15.98
N ASN A 193 15.71 2.46 16.71
CA ASN A 193 16.51 3.67 16.45
C ASN A 193 16.02 4.56 15.28
N THR A 194 14.86 4.29 14.70
CA THR A 194 14.22 5.22 13.74
C THR A 194 13.49 6.36 14.44
N LEU A 195 13.19 6.17 15.73
CA LEU A 195 12.46 7.10 16.58
C LEU A 195 13.45 8.00 17.33
N ASN A 196 13.19 9.30 17.36
CA ASN A 196 13.86 10.19 18.29
C ASN A 196 13.32 9.99 19.72
N GLN A 197 13.97 10.62 20.69
CA GLN A 197 13.72 10.38 22.11
C GLN A 197 12.27 10.68 22.55
N ALA A 198 11.61 11.68 21.94
CA ALA A 198 10.22 12.00 22.24
C ALA A 198 9.26 10.97 21.63
N GLU A 199 9.62 10.42 20.47
CA GLU A 199 8.83 9.44 19.72
C GLU A 199 8.92 8.05 20.36
N GLU A 200 10.12 7.69 20.83
CA GLU A 200 10.36 6.45 21.59
C GLU A 200 9.59 6.46 22.91
N LEU A 201 9.53 7.61 23.59
CA LEU A 201 8.72 7.76 24.81
C LEU A 201 7.23 7.49 24.54
N LEU A 202 6.70 8.04 23.44
CA LEU A 202 5.29 7.85 23.06
C LEU A 202 4.98 6.42 22.63
N TYR A 203 5.87 5.84 21.83
CA TYR A 203 5.80 4.44 21.42
C TYR A 203 5.78 3.51 22.63
N ASN A 204 6.64 3.76 23.61
CA ASN A 204 6.70 2.96 24.84
C ASN A 204 5.44 3.13 25.69
N GLN A 205 4.88 4.34 25.79
CA GLN A 205 3.60 4.58 26.49
C GLN A 205 2.44 3.85 25.80
N LEU A 206 2.42 3.85 24.47
CA LEU A 206 1.49 3.06 23.67
C LEU A 206 1.65 1.57 24.00
N CYS A 207 2.85 0.99 23.87
CA CYS A 207 3.08 -0.42 24.16
C CYS A 207 2.65 -0.83 25.58
N GLN A 208 3.01 -0.02 26.59
CA GLN A 208 2.62 -0.29 27.98
C GLN A 208 1.11 -0.31 28.20
N HIS A 209 0.34 0.54 27.50
CA HIS A 209 -1.11 0.55 27.62
C HIS A 209 -1.75 -0.73 27.05
N HIS A 210 -1.19 -1.32 25.99
CA HIS A 210 -1.65 -2.58 25.43
C HIS A 210 -1.47 -3.74 26.40
N ASP A 211 -0.28 -3.81 26.99
CA ASP A 211 0.11 -4.90 27.86
C ASP A 211 -0.77 -4.90 29.11
N ASN A 212 -1.07 -3.71 29.66
CA ASN A 212 -1.98 -3.57 30.79
C ASN A 212 -3.44 -3.98 30.47
N GLU A 213 -3.96 -3.69 29.28
CA GLU A 213 -5.32 -4.10 28.89
C GLU A 213 -5.44 -5.60 28.59
N SER A 214 -4.34 -6.26 28.21
CA SER A 214 -4.35 -7.71 27.95
C SER A 214 -4.35 -8.56 29.22
N PHE A 215 -3.94 -7.99 30.37
CA PHE A 215 -4.05 -8.61 31.69
C PHE A 215 -5.43 -8.45 32.36
N GLU A 216 -6.28 -7.51 31.90
CA GLU A 216 -7.64 -7.33 32.45
C GLU A 216 -8.71 -8.22 31.78
N GLN A 217 -8.33 -9.00 30.75
CA GLN A 217 -9.25 -9.88 30.01
C GLN A 217 -9.02 -11.39 30.26
N GLU A 218 -8.11 -11.76 31.19
CA GLU A 218 -7.97 -13.12 31.75
C GLU A 218 -8.65 -13.24 33.12
#